data_AF-U2R1R2-F1
#
_entry.id   AF-U2R1R2-F1
#
_cell.length_a   1.000
_cell.length_b   1.000
_cell.length_c   1.000
_cell.angle_alpha   90.00
_cell.angle_beta   90.00
_cell.angle_gamma   90.00
#
_symmetry.space_group_name_H-M   'P 1'
#
loop_
_entity.id
_entity.type
_entity.pdbx_description
1 polymer ?
#
loop_
_entity_poly.entity_id
_entity_poly.type
_entity_poly.pdbx_seq_one_letter_code
_entity_poly.pdbx_strand_id
1 'polypeptide(L)'
;MRAAVVTSFGTVPEYGEWPDPVAGDGALVVDVVAAALHPRVRSQADGSHYTSTGDLPLVPGIDAVVRDADGRLRYALVHESELGTFAERTVVPRNATVPLPDGIDAVRVAAAMNPVMSSWVALRRR
;
A
#
# COMPACT_ATOMS: atom_id res chain seq x y z
N MET A 1 -15.51 2.47 -3.36
CA MET A 1 -14.79 1.19 -3.53
C MET A 1 -14.77 0.37 -2.24
N ARG A 2 -14.41 -0.91 -2.30
CA ARG A 2 -14.24 -1.79 -1.13
C ARG A 2 -12.84 -1.65 -0.53
N ALA A 3 -12.76 -1.73 0.79
CA ALA A 3 -11.50 -1.65 1.55
C ALA A 3 -11.59 -2.38 2.89
N ALA A 4 -10.43 -2.66 3.50
CA ALA A 4 -10.33 -2.98 4.92
C ALA A 4 -10.22 -1.67 5.71
N VAL A 5 -11.20 -1.37 6.53
CA VAL A 5 -11.34 -0.09 7.24
C VAL A 5 -11.11 -0.30 8.73
N VAL A 6 -10.19 0.46 9.29
CA VAL A 6 -9.98 0.58 10.73
C VAL A 6 -10.79 1.76 11.22
N THR A 7 -11.72 1.52 12.14
CA THR A 7 -12.55 2.55 12.78
C THR A 7 -12.21 2.73 14.26
N SER A 8 -11.50 1.77 14.85
CA SER A 8 -11.02 1.82 16.24
C SER A 8 -9.76 0.99 16.40
N PHE A 9 -8.73 1.57 17.02
CA PHE A 9 -7.53 0.84 17.41
C PHE A 9 -7.87 -0.22 18.46
N GLY A 10 -7.33 -1.43 18.29
CA GLY A 10 -7.63 -2.59 19.15
C GLY A 10 -8.74 -3.50 18.62
N THR A 11 -9.39 -3.11 17.53
CA THR A 11 -10.30 -3.99 16.76
C THR A 11 -9.65 -4.40 15.43
N VAL A 12 -10.07 -5.54 14.89
CA VAL A 12 -9.60 -5.96 13.56
C VAL A 12 -10.22 -5.07 12.48
N PRO A 13 -9.52 -4.76 11.38
CA PRO A 13 -10.10 -4.02 10.27
C PRO A 13 -11.37 -4.70 9.73
N GLU A 14 -12.40 -3.91 9.43
CA GLU A 14 -13.65 -4.40 8.88
C GLU A 14 -13.68 -4.22 7.36
N TYR A 15 -14.25 -5.19 6.65
CA TYR A 15 -14.51 -5.03 5.22
C TYR A 15 -15.66 -4.05 5.02
N GLY A 16 -15.38 -2.92 4.35
CA GLY A 16 -16.31 -1.81 4.23
C GLY A 16 -16.22 -1.09 2.91
N GLU A 17 -16.91 0.04 2.83
CA GLU A 17 -16.84 0.97 1.71
C GLU A 17 -15.94 2.15 2.06
N TRP A 18 -15.16 2.59 1.08
CA TRP A 18 -14.33 3.78 1.13
C TRP A 18 -14.61 4.65 -0.11
N PRO A 19 -14.58 5.98 -0.02
CA PRO A 19 -14.73 6.86 -1.19
C PRO A 19 -13.73 6.52 -2.30
N ASP A 20 -14.13 6.70 -3.54
CA ASP A 20 -13.21 6.50 -4.65
C ASP A 20 -12.08 7.56 -4.60
N PRO A 21 -10.81 7.15 -4.77
CA PRO A 21 -9.68 8.05 -4.61
C PRO A 21 -9.61 9.06 -5.75
N VAL A 22 -9.10 10.25 -5.43
CA VAL A 22 -8.77 11.29 -6.40
C VAL A 22 -7.28 11.58 -6.31
N ALA A 23 -6.58 11.54 -7.46
CA ALA A 23 -5.17 11.90 -7.50
C ALA A 23 -5.01 13.43 -7.47
N GLY A 24 -4.13 13.92 -6.59
CA GLY A 24 -3.57 15.26 -6.69
C GLY A 24 -2.39 15.32 -7.66
N ASP A 25 -1.77 16.50 -7.75
CA ASP A 25 -0.62 16.73 -8.63
C ASP A 25 0.53 15.74 -8.35
N GLY A 26 1.05 15.13 -9.41
CA GLY A 26 2.17 14.18 -9.32
C GLY A 26 1.80 12.78 -8.80
N ALA A 27 0.53 12.51 -8.50
CA ALA A 27 0.04 11.22 -8.07
C ALA A 27 -0.76 10.48 -9.15
N LEU A 28 -1.02 9.19 -8.91
CA LEU A 28 -1.78 8.30 -9.77
C LEU A 28 -2.83 7.58 -8.93
N VAL A 29 -4.07 7.52 -9.43
CA VAL A 29 -5.02 6.49 -8.98
C VAL A 29 -4.67 5.19 -9.69
N VAL A 30 -4.54 4.11 -8.91
CA VAL A 30 -4.15 2.79 -9.42
C VAL A 30 -5.01 1.70 -8.81
N ASP A 31 -5.24 0.62 -9.56
CA ASP A 31 -5.92 -0.57 -9.05
C ASP A 31 -4.92 -1.42 -8.26
N VAL A 32 -5.29 -1.85 -7.05
CA VAL A 32 -4.45 -2.74 -6.26
C VAL A 32 -4.63 -4.16 -6.77
N VAL A 33 -3.52 -4.80 -7.16
CA VAL A 33 -3.50 -6.19 -7.64
C VAL A 33 -3.13 -7.14 -6.51
N ALA A 34 -2.13 -6.78 -5.72
CA ALA A 34 -1.73 -7.53 -4.54
C ALA A 34 -1.04 -6.59 -3.53
N ALA A 35 -1.43 -6.68 -2.27
CA ALA A 35 -0.79 -6.01 -1.15
C ALA A 35 -0.42 -7.04 -0.08
N ALA A 36 0.70 -6.84 0.60
CA ALA A 36 1.20 -7.78 1.58
C ALA A 36 1.02 -7.28 3.02
N LEU A 37 0.69 -8.20 3.92
CA LEU A 37 0.52 -7.93 5.35
C LEU A 37 1.87 -8.07 6.07
N HIS A 38 2.64 -7.00 6.10
CA HIS A 38 3.90 -6.92 6.84
C HIS A 38 3.67 -6.48 8.31
N PRO A 39 4.61 -6.71 9.24
CA PRO A 39 4.52 -6.21 10.61
C PRO A 39 4.25 -4.70 10.70
N ARG A 40 4.84 -3.90 9.80
CA ARG A 40 4.58 -2.46 9.70
C ARG A 40 3.11 -2.14 9.41
N VAL A 41 2.48 -2.89 8.50
CA VAL A 41 1.06 -2.71 8.14
C VAL A 41 0.17 -3.05 9.33
N ARG A 42 0.51 -4.12 10.08
CA ARG A 42 -0.20 -4.47 11.31
C ARG A 42 -0.08 -3.37 12.36
N SER A 43 1.11 -2.82 12.57
CA SER A 43 1.31 -1.72 13.53
C SER A 43 0.63 -0.40 13.13
N GLN A 44 0.38 -0.20 11.82
CA GLN A 44 -0.43 0.91 11.36
C GLN A 44 -1.91 0.69 11.71
N ALA A 45 -2.41 -0.54 11.49
CA ALA A 45 -3.80 -0.88 11.75
C ALA A 45 -4.17 -0.88 13.25
N ASP A 46 -3.23 -1.20 14.13
CA ASP A 46 -3.44 -1.17 15.59
C ASP A 46 -3.00 0.15 16.25
N GLY A 47 -2.49 1.10 15.46
CA GLY A 47 -2.07 2.43 15.92
C GLY A 47 -0.74 2.45 16.69
N SER A 48 -0.01 1.33 16.79
CA SER A 48 1.25 1.23 17.55
C SER A 48 2.50 1.70 16.78
N HIS A 49 2.40 1.93 15.47
CA HIS A 49 3.53 2.44 14.70
C HIS A 49 3.91 3.87 15.14
N TYR A 50 5.20 4.15 15.26
CA TYR A 50 5.69 5.44 15.79
C TYR A 50 5.33 6.67 14.91
N THR A 51 4.94 6.45 13.65
CA THR A 51 4.43 7.49 12.75
C THR A 51 2.92 7.65 12.78
N SER A 52 2.23 6.91 13.67
CA SER A 52 0.77 7.03 13.83
C SER A 52 0.39 8.45 14.25
N THR A 53 -0.52 9.06 13.50
CA THR A 53 -1.13 10.35 13.85
C THR A 53 -2.34 10.19 14.76
N GLY A 54 -2.86 8.96 14.89
CA GLY A 54 -4.10 8.66 15.61
C GLY A 54 -5.37 8.92 14.82
N ASP A 55 -5.27 9.32 13.54
CA ASP A 55 -6.41 9.64 12.70
C ASP A 55 -7.18 8.38 12.28
N LEU A 56 -8.50 8.44 12.40
CA LEU A 56 -9.44 7.38 12.05
C LEU A 56 -10.70 7.99 11.41
N PRO A 57 -11.39 7.27 10.50
CA PRO A 57 -11.06 5.93 10.03
C PRO A 57 -9.86 5.93 9.07
N LEU A 58 -9.20 4.78 8.91
CA LEU A 58 -8.13 4.60 7.93
C LEU A 58 -8.20 3.24 7.23
N VAL A 59 -7.59 3.15 6.05
CA VAL A 59 -7.29 1.92 5.33
C VAL A 59 -5.80 1.64 5.50
N PRO A 60 -5.39 0.49 6.07
CA PRO A 60 -3.98 0.18 6.26
C PRO A 60 -3.32 -0.27 4.95
N GLY A 61 -1.99 -0.36 4.96
CA GLY A 61 -1.19 -0.86 3.84
C GLY A 61 -0.24 0.21 3.31
N ILE A 62 0.97 -0.21 2.95
CA ILE A 62 2.10 0.71 2.71
C ILE A 62 2.74 0.53 1.33
N ASP A 63 2.50 -0.62 0.72
CA ASP A 63 3.06 -1.04 -0.54
C ASP A 63 2.13 -2.05 -1.21
N ALA A 64 2.23 -2.13 -2.54
CA ALA A 64 1.48 -3.07 -3.34
C ALA A 64 2.09 -3.23 -4.73
N VAL A 65 1.73 -4.34 -5.37
CA VAL A 65 1.69 -4.38 -6.84
C VAL A 65 0.35 -3.80 -7.28
N VAL A 66 0.43 -2.83 -8.18
CA VAL A 66 -0.70 -2.05 -8.67
C VAL A 66 -0.74 -2.08 -10.19
N ARG A 67 -1.91 -1.82 -10.76
CA ARG A 67 -2.13 -1.65 -12.19
C ARG A 67 -2.42 -0.18 -12.49
N ASP A 68 -1.68 0.40 -13.41
CA ASP A 68 -1.92 1.77 -13.86
C ASP A 68 -3.04 1.85 -14.91
N ALA A 69 -3.42 3.07 -15.31
CA ALA A 69 -4.48 3.31 -16.28
C ALA A 69 -4.22 2.70 -17.67
N ASP A 70 -2.97 2.39 -18.01
CA ASP A 70 -2.59 1.72 -19.25
C ASP A 70 -2.62 0.17 -19.12
N GLY A 71 -3.01 -0.34 -17.95
CA GLY A 71 -3.04 -1.77 -17.64
C GLY A 71 -1.70 -2.37 -17.24
N ARG A 72 -0.64 -1.56 -17.07
CA ARG A 72 0.71 -2.05 -16.75
C ARG A 72 0.89 -2.26 -15.25
N LEU A 73 1.60 -3.34 -14.90
CA LEU A 73 1.93 -3.62 -13.51
C LEU A 73 3.09 -2.77 -13.03
N ARG A 74 2.97 -2.28 -11.80
CA ARG A 74 3.98 -1.50 -11.08
C ARG A 74 4.07 -1.99 -9.65
N TYR A 75 5.25 -1.99 -9.07
CA TYR A 75 5.38 -1.99 -7.63
C TYR A 75 5.33 -0.54 -7.14
N ALA A 76 4.57 -0.27 -6.10
CA ALA A 76 4.34 1.08 -5.60
C ALA A 76 4.44 1.14 -4.07
N LEU A 77 4.94 2.27 -3.59
CA LEU A 77 4.85 2.68 -2.20
C LEU A 77 3.78 3.78 -2.09
N VAL A 78 2.93 3.70 -1.08
CA VAL A 78 1.99 4.78 -0.75
C VAL A 78 2.63 5.74 0.25
N HIS A 79 2.26 7.02 0.15
CA HIS A 79 2.58 7.99 1.20
C HIS A 79 1.71 7.76 2.42
N GLU A 80 2.18 8.24 3.58
CA GLU A 80 1.36 8.22 4.79
C GLU A 80 0.11 9.08 4.57
N SER A 81 -1.05 8.43 4.62
CA SER A 81 -2.38 9.01 4.49
C SER A 81 -3.40 8.05 5.12
N GLU A 82 -4.65 8.47 5.21
CA GLU A 82 -5.76 7.62 5.65
C GLU A 82 -6.09 6.49 4.63
N LEU A 83 -5.61 6.58 3.38
CA LEU A 83 -5.86 5.57 2.34
C LEU A 83 -4.59 4.79 2.00
N GLY A 84 -4.46 3.60 2.59
CA GLY A 84 -3.41 2.63 2.28
C GLY A 84 -3.73 1.72 1.08
N THR A 85 -3.05 0.57 1.05
CA THR A 85 -3.13 -0.40 -0.06
C THR A 85 -4.11 -1.55 0.18
N PHE A 86 -4.76 -1.65 1.34
CA PHE A 86 -5.82 -2.65 1.59
C PHE A 86 -7.18 -2.15 1.09
N ALA A 87 -7.22 -1.70 -0.16
CA ALA A 87 -8.41 -1.24 -0.88
C ALA A 87 -8.34 -1.71 -2.34
N GLU A 88 -9.46 -1.67 -3.06
CA GLU A 88 -9.49 -1.99 -4.49
C GLU A 88 -8.64 -1.01 -5.33
N ARG A 89 -8.60 0.27 -4.94
CA ARG A 89 -7.79 1.32 -5.55
C ARG A 89 -7.10 2.14 -4.48
N THR A 90 -6.00 2.79 -4.85
CA THR A 90 -5.27 3.71 -3.96
C THR A 90 -4.61 4.84 -4.76
N VAL A 91 -3.97 5.77 -4.05
CA VAL A 91 -3.22 6.89 -4.64
C VAL A 91 -1.74 6.70 -4.36
N VAL A 92 -0.93 6.67 -5.43
CA VAL A 92 0.53 6.54 -5.32
C VAL A 92 1.23 7.71 -6.00
N PRO A 93 2.30 8.27 -5.41
CA PRO A 93 3.14 9.24 -6.11
C PRO A 93 3.77 8.59 -7.33
N ARG A 94 3.79 9.27 -8.48
CA ARG A 94 4.33 8.72 -9.72
C ARG A 94 5.81 8.30 -9.57
N ASN A 95 6.59 9.06 -8.82
CA ASN A 95 8.00 8.81 -8.54
C ASN A 95 8.24 7.70 -7.48
N ALA A 96 7.20 7.24 -6.79
CA ALA A 96 7.24 6.13 -5.84
C ALA A 96 6.77 4.81 -6.46
N THR A 97 6.85 4.70 -7.80
CA THR A 97 6.47 3.50 -8.54
C THR A 97 7.61 3.00 -9.41
N VAL A 98 7.70 1.68 -9.56
CA VAL A 98 8.67 1.00 -10.41
C VAL A 98 7.89 0.09 -11.37
N PRO A 99 8.08 0.22 -12.71
CA PRO A 99 7.42 -0.66 -13.66
C PRO A 99 7.90 -2.10 -13.48
N LEU A 100 6.98 -3.05 -13.63
CA LEU A 100 7.28 -4.47 -13.55
C LEU A 100 7.28 -5.10 -14.95
N PRO A 101 8.11 -6.13 -15.20
CA PRO A 101 8.06 -6.89 -16.44
C PRO A 101 6.70 -7.57 -16.64
N ASP A 102 6.30 -7.71 -17.90
CA ASP A 102 5.08 -8.44 -18.26
C ASP A 102 5.16 -9.90 -17.82
N GLY A 103 4.04 -10.44 -17.34
CA GLY A 103 3.93 -11.83 -16.88
C GLY A 103 4.58 -12.13 -15.52
N ILE A 104 5.10 -11.13 -14.81
CA ILE A 104 5.61 -11.33 -13.44
C ILE A 104 4.48 -11.74 -12.48
N ASP A 105 4.81 -12.59 -11.52
CA ASP A 105 3.89 -12.96 -10.44
C ASP A 105 3.72 -11.78 -9.46
N ALA A 106 2.60 -11.07 -9.59
CA ALA A 106 2.27 -9.90 -8.78
C ALA A 106 2.20 -10.22 -7.28
N VAL A 107 1.69 -11.40 -6.91
CA VAL A 107 1.56 -11.81 -5.50
C VAL A 107 2.93 -12.05 -4.89
N ARG A 108 3.80 -12.78 -5.60
CA ARG A 108 5.18 -13.02 -5.15
C ARG A 108 5.98 -11.72 -5.03
N VAL A 109 5.80 -10.78 -5.97
CA VAL A 109 6.46 -9.46 -5.89
C VAL A 109 5.97 -8.68 -4.68
N ALA A 110 4.65 -8.56 -4.48
CA ALA A 110 4.07 -7.85 -3.34
C ALA A 110 4.56 -8.44 -2.01
N ALA A 111 4.60 -9.76 -1.88
CA ALA A 111 5.04 -10.45 -0.67
C ALA A 111 6.54 -10.31 -0.36
N ALA A 112 7.39 -10.16 -1.38
CA ALA A 112 8.84 -10.18 -1.23
C ALA A 112 9.47 -8.79 -1.18
N MET A 113 8.93 -7.82 -1.91
CA MET A 113 9.68 -6.61 -2.25
C MET A 113 10.07 -5.79 -1.01
N ASN A 114 9.13 -5.46 -0.13
CA ASN A 114 9.42 -4.72 1.10
C ASN A 114 10.46 -5.41 2.01
N PRO A 115 10.26 -6.67 2.46
CA PRO A 115 11.21 -7.33 3.37
C PRO A 115 12.58 -7.60 2.72
N VAL A 116 12.61 -7.96 1.43
CA VAL A 116 13.87 -8.22 0.72
C VAL A 116 14.65 -6.93 0.47
N MET A 117 13.97 -5.85 0.07
CA MET A 117 14.63 -4.58 -0.22
C MET A 117 15.34 -4.03 1.02
N SER A 118 14.70 -4.06 2.20
CA SER A 118 15.32 -3.61 3.45
C SER A 118 16.61 -4.38 3.76
N SER A 119 16.62 -5.69 3.56
CA SER A 119 17.79 -6.54 3.80
C SER A 119 18.89 -6.32 2.74
N TRP A 120 18.50 -6.18 1.48
CA TRP A 120 19.42 -5.97 0.36
C TRP A 120 20.16 -4.63 0.45
N VAL A 121 19.45 -3.54 0.78
CA VAL A 121 20.06 -2.21 0.94
C VAL A 121 21.11 -2.23 2.05
N ALA A 122 20.80 -2.83 3.20
CA ALA A 122 21.75 -2.95 4.31
C ALA A 122 23.04 -3.70 3.92
N LEU A 123 22.95 -4.68 3.02
CA LEU A 123 24.12 -5.42 2.54
C LEU A 123 24.92 -4.67 1.47
N ARG A 124 24.26 -3.91 0.60
CA ARG A 124 24.85 -3.36 -0.64
C ARG A 124 25.19 -1.87 -0.59
N ARG A 125 24.65 -1.12 0.36
CA ARG A 125 24.77 0.35 0.45
C ARG A 125 25.46 0.81 1.75
N ARG A 126 26.48 0.05 2.18
CA ARG A 126 27.32 0.39 3.33
C ARG A 126 28.19 1.61 3.04
#